data_AF-A0A1B1Z7F6-F1
#
_entry.id   AF-A0A1B1Z7F6-F1
#
_cell.length_a   1.000
_cell.length_b   1.000
_cell.length_c   1.000
_cell.angle_alpha   90.00
_cell.angle_beta   90.00
_cell.angle_gamma   90.00
#
_symmetry.space_group_name_H-M   'P 1'
#
loop_
_entity.id
_entity.type
_entity.pdbx_description
1 polymer ?
#
loop_
_entity_poly.entity_id
_entity_poly.type
_entity_poly.pdbx_seq_one_letter_code
_entity_poly.pdbx_strand_id
1 'polypeptide(L)' 'MKATSAAARLEKIEQLESLRNKMIQTANTFGIQHPMVLKYSKKIDETHNKIMQLQLNEK' A
#
# COMPACT_ATOMS: atom_id res chain seq x y z
N MET A 1 -17.93 -12.47 -11.56
CA MET A 1 -17.53 -11.20 -10.91
C MET A 1 -16.60 -11.41 -9.70
N LYS A 2 -16.77 -12.43 -8.83
CA LYS A 2 -15.88 -12.69 -7.67
C LYS A 2 -14.38 -12.95 -7.98
N ALA A 3 -14.07 -13.57 -9.13
CA ALA A 3 -12.67 -13.82 -9.50
C ALA A 3 -11.90 -12.52 -9.82
N THR A 4 -12.62 -11.50 -10.32
CA THR A 4 -12.06 -10.20 -10.71
C THR A 4 -11.69 -9.35 -9.50
N SER A 5 -12.44 -9.47 -8.39
CA SER A 5 -12.21 -8.72 -7.16
C SER A 5 -11.09 -9.30 -6.30
N ALA A 6 -10.92 -10.63 -6.30
CA ALA A 6 -9.79 -11.29 -5.65
C ALA A 6 -8.44 -10.94 -6.30
N ALA A 7 -8.35 -10.95 -7.63
CA ALA A 7 -7.15 -10.54 -8.36
C ALA A 7 -6.82 -9.06 -8.13
N ALA A 8 -7.82 -8.18 -8.14
CA ALA A 8 -7.64 -6.75 -7.86
C ALA A 8 -7.11 -6.49 -6.43
N ARG A 9 -7.53 -7.30 -5.44
CA ARG A 9 -6.96 -7.22 -4.09
C ARG A 9 -5.52 -7.70 -4.03
N LEU A 10 -5.19 -8.80 -4.70
CA LEU A 10 -3.82 -9.31 -4.72
C LEU A 10 -2.86 -8.28 -5.30
N GLU A 11 -3.24 -7.65 -6.42
CA GLU A 11 -2.48 -6.55 -7.03
C GLU A 11 -2.24 -5.39 -6.05
N LYS A 12 -3.27 -5.02 -5.27
CA LYS A 12 -3.17 -3.94 -4.28
C LYS A 12 -2.28 -4.33 -3.08
N ILE A 13 -2.26 -5.60 -2.69
CA ILE A 13 -1.37 -6.12 -1.64
C ILE A 13 0.09 -6.05 -2.12
N GLU A 14 0.38 -6.47 -3.35
CA GLU A 14 1.72 -6.34 -3.94
C GLU A 14 2.18 -4.89 -4.03
N GLN A 15 1.27 -3.98 -4.41
CA GLN A 15 1.54 -2.54 -4.40
C GLN A 15 1.87 -2.01 -2.99
N LEU A 16 1.13 -2.48 -1.96
CA LEU A 16 1.37 -2.13 -0.57
C LEU A 16 2.78 -2.54 -0.12
N GLU A 17 3.19 -3.78 -0.40
CA GLU A 17 4.52 -4.28 -0.04
C GLU A 17 5.64 -3.56 -0.80
N SER A 18 5.43 -3.25 -2.08
CA SER A 18 6.38 -2.41 -2.84
C SER A 18 6.56 -1.04 -2.20
N LEU A 19 5.47 -0.40 -1.75
CA LEU A 19 5.52 0.90 -1.07
C LEU A 19 6.22 0.80 0.29
N ARG A 20 5.99 -0.27 1.07
CA ARG A 20 6.69 -0.53 2.34
C ARG A 20 8.19 -0.64 2.13
N ASN A 21 8.62 -1.42 1.14
CA ASN A 21 10.04 -1.57 0.82
C ASN A 21 10.67 -0.24 0.42
N LYS A 22 10.00 0.56 -0.43
CA LYS A 22 10.47 1.90 -0.81
C LYS A 22 10.57 2.84 0.40
N MET A 23 9.62 2.78 1.32
CA MET A 23 9.64 3.58 2.55
C MET A 23 10.83 3.19 3.43
N ILE A 24 11.07 1.90 3.66
CA ILE A 24 12.17 1.38 4.46
C ILE A 24 13.52 1.77 3.83
N GLN A 25 13.68 1.57 2.53
CA GLN A 25 14.90 1.97 1.82
C GLN A 25 15.15 3.47 1.94
N THR A 26 14.10 4.30 1.76
CA THR A 26 14.20 5.76 1.90
C THR A 26 14.58 6.16 3.33
N ALA A 27 13.99 5.52 4.34
CA ALA A 27 14.32 5.78 5.74
C ALA A 27 15.76 5.37 6.07
N ASN A 28 16.24 4.26 5.51
CA ASN A 28 17.62 3.81 5.68
C ASN A 28 18.62 4.75 4.98
N THR A 29 18.27 5.31 3.82
CA THR A 29 19.15 6.20 3.05
C THR A 29 19.16 7.64 3.57
N PHE A 30 18.00 8.19 3.93
CA PHE A 30 17.83 9.62 4.23
C PHE A 30 17.40 9.91 5.67
N GLY A 31 17.16 8.88 6.47
CA GLY A 31 16.60 8.99 7.82
C GLY A 31 15.08 8.97 7.85
N ILE A 32 14.53 8.56 8.99
CA ILE A 32 13.08 8.37 9.19
C ILE A 32 12.26 9.67 9.08
N GLN A 33 12.89 10.81 9.38
CA GLN A 33 12.24 12.12 9.32
C GLN A 33 12.20 12.72 7.91
N HIS A 34 12.77 12.04 6.92
CA HIS A 34 12.83 12.57 5.57
C HIS A 34 11.42 12.69 4.95
N PRO A 35 11.06 13.80 4.28
CA PRO A 35 9.72 14.03 3.75
C PRO A 35 9.20 12.94 2.81
N MET A 36 10.11 12.23 2.12
CA MET A 36 9.73 11.10 1.27
C MET A 36 9.22 9.89 2.07
N VAL A 37 9.68 9.68 3.31
CA VAL A 37 9.16 8.63 4.19
C VAL A 37 7.69 8.93 4.53
N LEU A 38 7.37 10.18 4.87
CA LEU A 38 5.99 10.62 5.07
C LEU A 38 5.14 10.44 3.81
N LYS A 39 5.70 10.75 2.64
CA LYS A 39 5.01 10.55 1.35
C LYS A 39 4.69 9.08 1.09
N TYR A 40 5.62 8.16 1.38
CA TYR A 40 5.35 6.73 1.25
C TYR A 40 4.35 6.24 2.29
N SER A 41 4.42 6.70 3.53
CA SER A 41 3.45 6.39 4.59
C SER A 41 2.01 6.75 4.16
N LYS A 42 1.78 7.95 3.60
CA LYS A 42 0.47 8.34 3.08
C LYS A 42 -0.03 7.41 1.97
N LYS A 43 0.84 7.03 1.03
CA LYS A 43 0.48 6.11 -0.06
C LYS A 43 0.17 4.69 0.44
N ILE A 44 0.87 4.24 1.48
CA ILE A 44 0.60 2.96 2.14
C ILE A 44 -0.80 2.99 2.75
N ASP A 45 -1.16 4.04 3.48
CA ASP A 45 -2.48 4.21 4.07
C ASP A 45 -3.59 4.24 2.99
N GLU A 46 -3.42 5.04 1.94
CA GLU A 46 -4.36 5.09 0.82
C GLU A 46 -4.56 3.73 0.14
N THR A 47 -3.48 2.96 -0.02
CA THR A 47 -3.54 1.62 -0.63
C THR A 47 -4.23 0.63 0.29
N HIS A 48 -3.97 0.72 1.60
CA HIS A 48 -4.64 -0.09 2.61
C HIS A 48 -6.16 0.19 2.64
N ASN A 49 -6.56 1.47 2.62
CA ASN A 49 -7.97 1.87 2.56
C ASN A 49 -8.69 1.30 1.33
N LYS A 50 -8.01 1.26 0.17
CA LYS A 50 -8.56 0.63 -1.05
C LYS A 50 -8.74 -0.88 -0.90
N ILE A 51 -7.81 -1.57 -0.24
CA ILE A 51 -7.95 -3.01 0.05
C ILE A 51 -9.16 -3.25 0.95
N MET A 52 -9.33 -2.45 2.00
CA MET A 52 -10.48 -2.54 2.91
C MET A 52 -11.81 -2.29 2.20
N GLN A 53 -11.87 -1.29 1.30
CA GLN A 53 -13.06 -1.04 0.47
C GLN A 53 -13.40 -2.23 -0.42
N LEU A 54 -12.40 -2.85 -1.07
CA LEU A 54 -12.60 -4.05 -1.87
C LEU A 54 -13.09 -5.24 -1.03
N GLN A 55 -12.67 -5.36 0.22
CA GLN A 55 -13.16 -6.40 1.13
C GLN A 55 -14.61 -6.16 1.58
N LEU A 56 -14.98 -4.92 1.87
CA LEU A 56 -16.34 -4.55 2.26
C LEU A 56 -17.34 -4.76 1.10
N ASN A 57 -16.94 -4.43 -0.12
CA ASN A 57 -17.79 -4.56 -1.31
C ASN A 57 -17.97 -6.02 -1.79
N GLU A 58 -17.27 -6.98 -1.19
CA GLU A 58 -17.43 -8.41 -1.47
C GLU A 58 -18.33 -9.16 -0.47
N LYS A 59 -18.72 -8.50 0.63
CA LYS A 59 -19.70 -9.01 1.59
C LYS A 59 -21.11 -8.71 1.10
#